data_AF-A0A1A8F8W1-F1
#
_entry.id   AF-A0A1A8F8W1-F1
#
_cell.length_a   1.000
_cell.length_b   1.000
_cell.length_c   1.000
_cell.angle_alpha   90.00
_cell.angle_beta   90.00
_cell.angle_gamma   90.00
#
_symmetry.space_group_name_H-M   'P 1'
#
loop_
_entity.id
_entity.type
_entity.pdbx_description
1 polymer ?
#
loop_
_entity_poly.entity_id
_entity_poly.type
_entity_poly.pdbx_seq_one_letter_code
_entity_poly.pdbx_strand_id
1 'polypeptide(L)'
;VNQVANYVQLRDIMAPFKSFLSPRCKFVWSPELEAAFQASKLTIVDSIRAGVEIYDMERRTCLRPDWSRRGIGYFLLQQHC
;
A
#
# COMPACT_ATOMS: atom_id res chain seq x y z
N VAL A 1 -6.05 0.60 -3.67
CA VAL A 1 -5.33 1.02 -2.44
C VAL A 1 -4.25 -0.01 -2.15
N ASN A 2 -3.11 0.10 -2.81
CA ASN A 2 -1.94 -0.79 -2.64
C ASN A 2 -0.76 -0.21 -3.44
N GLN A 3 -0.33 1.01 -3.12
CA GLN A 3 0.76 1.63 -3.87
C GLN A 3 2.01 1.95 -3.04
N VAL A 4 2.04 1.67 -1.73
CA VAL A 4 3.20 2.12 -0.93
C VAL A 4 3.49 1.31 0.34
N ALA A 5 2.54 0.52 0.86
CA ALA A 5 2.75 -0.34 2.02
C ALA A 5 3.03 -1.79 1.60
N ASN A 6 3.86 -2.51 2.36
CA ASN A 6 4.05 -3.94 2.17
C ASN A 6 2.70 -4.66 2.41
N TYR A 7 2.32 -5.56 1.50
CA TYR A 7 1.03 -6.26 1.53
C TYR A 7 0.70 -6.92 2.89
N VAL A 8 1.73 -7.33 3.64
CA VAL A 8 1.58 -7.92 4.97
C VAL A 8 1.02 -6.92 5.99
N GLN A 9 1.41 -5.64 5.92
CA GLN A 9 1.03 -4.61 6.89
C GLN A 9 -0.46 -4.23 6.82
N LEU A 10 -1.09 -4.40 5.66
CA LEU A 10 -2.50 -4.07 5.45
C LEU A 10 -3.43 -5.28 5.59
N ARG A 11 -2.89 -6.48 5.80
CA ARG A 11 -3.64 -7.74 5.73
C ARG A 11 -4.83 -7.77 6.69
N ASP A 12 -4.62 -7.37 7.93
CA ASP A 12 -5.63 -7.47 8.98
C ASP A 12 -6.70 -6.38 8.82
N ILE A 13 -6.28 -5.15 8.50
CA ILE A 13 -7.18 -4.02 8.26
C ILE A 13 -8.06 -4.27 7.03
N MET A 14 -7.52 -4.92 6.00
CA MET A 14 -8.25 -5.24 4.78
C MET A 14 -8.97 -6.60 4.84
N ALA A 15 -8.92 -7.32 5.97
CA ALA A 15 -9.58 -8.61 6.11
C ALA A 15 -11.08 -8.59 5.76
N PRO A 16 -11.86 -7.53 6.07
CA PRO A 16 -13.27 -7.43 5.68
C PRO A 16 -13.51 -7.48 4.17
N PHE A 17 -12.53 -7.09 3.35
CA PHE A 17 -12.63 -7.13 1.88
C PHE A 17 -12.43 -8.54 1.31
N LYS A 18 -11.88 -9.48 2.08
CA LYS A 18 -11.44 -10.79 1.58
C LYS A 18 -12.56 -11.62 0.94
N SER A 19 -13.75 -11.60 1.53
CA SER A 19 -14.92 -12.35 1.03
C SER A 19 -15.33 -11.90 -0.38
N PHE A 20 -15.19 -10.61 -0.68
CA PHE A 20 -15.54 -10.00 -1.96
C PHE A 20 -14.54 -10.27 -3.08
N LEU A 21 -13.42 -10.95 -2.80
CA LEU A 21 -12.52 -11.46 -3.85
C LEU A 21 -13.12 -12.67 -4.57
N SER A 22 -14.14 -13.30 -3.99
CA SER A 22 -14.87 -14.39 -4.62
C SER A 22 -15.98 -13.84 -5.51
N PRO A 23 -16.12 -14.32 -6.77
CA PRO A 23 -17.23 -13.93 -7.64
C PRO A 23 -18.60 -14.40 -7.14
N ARG A 24 -18.63 -15.29 -6.13
CA ARG A 24 -19.86 -15.78 -5.50
C ARG A 24 -20.41 -14.82 -4.44
N CYS A 25 -19.61 -13.87 -4.00
CA CYS A 25 -20.02 -12.87 -3.02
C CYS A 25 -20.42 -11.60 -3.76
N LYS A 26 -21.70 -11.20 -3.67
CA LYS A 26 -22.14 -9.92 -4.22
C LYS A 26 -21.49 -8.79 -3.43
N PHE A 27 -20.77 -7.91 -4.11
CA PHE A 27 -20.16 -6.75 -3.49
C PHE A 27 -21.20 -5.82 -2.87
N VAL A 28 -20.97 -5.43 -1.61
CA VAL A 28 -21.76 -4.45 -0.88
C VAL A 28 -20.82 -3.54 -0.12
N TRP A 29 -20.94 -2.23 -0.30
CA TRP A 29 -20.17 -1.25 0.45
C TRP A 29 -20.83 -1.01 1.82
N SER A 30 -20.41 -1.76 2.82
CA SER A 30 -20.92 -1.61 4.19
C SER A 30 -20.18 -0.51 4.96
N PRO A 31 -20.77 0.01 6.07
CA PRO A 31 -20.06 0.92 6.97
C PRO A 31 -18.75 0.33 7.53
N GLU A 32 -18.68 -0.99 7.71
CA GLU A 32 -17.46 -1.70 8.12
C GLU A 32 -16.36 -1.62 7.05
N LEU A 33 -16.71 -1.84 5.78
CA LEU A 33 -15.76 -1.68 4.68
C LEU A 33 -15.27 -0.24 4.54
N GLU A 34 -16.16 0.73 4.72
CA GLU A 34 -15.77 2.15 4.71
C GLU A 34 -14.77 2.45 5.83
N ALA A 35 -15.04 1.99 7.06
CA ALA A 35 -14.12 2.17 8.18
C ALA A 35 -12.74 1.53 7.92
N ALA A 36 -12.72 0.28 7.43
CA ALA A 36 -11.51 -0.42 7.05
C ALA A 36 -10.74 0.31 5.92
N PHE A 37 -11.47 0.82 4.93
CA PHE A 37 -10.90 1.60 3.83
C PHE A 37 -10.24 2.88 4.32
N GLN A 38 -10.89 3.65 5.19
CA GLN A 38 -10.30 4.88 5.73
C GLN A 38 -9.10 4.58 6.64
N ALA A 39 -9.20 3.57 7.50
CA ALA A 39 -8.08 3.13 8.34
C ALA A 39 -6.85 2.71 7.51
N SER A 40 -7.07 2.04 6.38
CA SER A 40 -5.99 1.62 5.49
C SER A 40 -5.23 2.80 4.87
N LYS A 41 -5.92 3.92 4.57
CA LYS A 41 -5.27 5.13 4.04
C LYS A 41 -4.31 5.73 5.06
N LEU A 42 -4.73 5.81 6.32
CA LEU A 42 -3.89 6.29 7.41
C LEU A 42 -2.67 5.38 7.58
N THR A 43 -2.89 4.07 7.58
CA THR A 43 -1.80 3.07 7.70
C THR A 43 -0.77 3.21 6.57
N ILE A 44 -1.22 3.49 5.34
CA ILE A 44 -0.34 3.76 4.21
C ILE A 44 0.51 5.02 4.47
N VAL A 45 -0.10 6.10 4.93
CA VAL A 45 0.61 7.36 5.23
C VAL A 45 1.69 7.13 6.29
N ASP A 46 1.35 6.43 7.36
CA ASP A 46 2.30 6.15 8.44
C ASP A 46 3.43 5.20 7.98
N SER A 47 3.12 4.22 7.13
CA SER A 47 4.13 3.34 6.53
C SER A 47 5.10 4.09 5.62
N ILE A 48 4.61 5.08 4.86
CA ILE A 48 5.47 5.95 4.04
C ILE A 48 6.38 6.78 4.94
N ARG A 49 5.83 7.39 6.01
CA ARG A 49 6.62 8.19 6.95
C ARG A 49 7.76 7.36 7.53
N ALA A 50 7.44 6.18 8.08
CA ALA A 50 8.44 5.26 8.63
C ALA A 50 9.47 4.83 7.56
N GLY A 51 9.02 4.53 6.33
CA GLY A 51 9.89 4.15 5.23
C GLY A 51 10.91 5.22 4.82
N VAL A 52 10.52 6.50 4.90
CA VAL A 52 11.43 7.63 4.64
C VAL A 52 12.41 7.83 5.80
N GLU A 53 11.96 7.66 7.04
CA GLU A 53 12.81 7.81 8.24
C GLU A 53 13.94 6.77 8.32
N ILE A 54 13.72 5.55 7.79
CA ILE A 54 14.73 4.47 7.81
C ILE A 54 15.67 4.48 6.60
N TYR A 55 15.53 5.45 5.68
CA TYR A 55 16.35 5.53 4.48
C TYR A 55 17.82 5.81 4.84
N ASP A 56 18.73 5.03 4.26
CA ASP A 56 20.15 5.07 4.56
C ASP A 56 20.94 5.51 3.32
N MET A 57 21.60 6.67 3.38
CA MET A 57 22.35 7.26 2.26
C MET A 57 23.54 6.40 1.81
N GLU A 58 24.07 5.54 2.68
CA GLU A 58 25.22 4.69 2.35
C GLU A 58 24.80 3.37 1.68
N ARG A 59 23.51 3.02 1.74
CA ARG A 59 23.00 1.79 1.13
C ARG A 59 22.66 1.97 -0.33
N ARG A 60 22.80 0.86 -1.07
CA ARG A 60 22.41 0.80 -2.47
C ARG A 60 20.91 0.99 -2.61
N THR A 61 20.54 1.98 -3.42
CA THR A 61 19.16 2.30 -3.73
C THR A 61 18.79 1.81 -5.14
N CYS A 62 17.64 1.17 -5.26
CA CYS A 62 17.03 0.80 -6.53
C CYS A 62 15.96 1.83 -6.90
N LEU A 63 16.10 2.42 -8.08
CA LEU A 63 15.09 3.28 -8.69
C LEU A 63 14.31 2.47 -9.73
N ARG A 64 12.97 2.42 -9.59
CA ARG A 64 12.07 1.75 -10.55
C ARG A 64 11.07 2.75 -11.13
N PRO A 65 11.36 3.34 -12.29
CA PRO A 65 10.44 4.24 -12.97
C PRO A 65 9.32 3.48 -13.68
N ASP A 66 8.16 4.11 -13.76
CA ASP A 66 7.03 3.70 -14.60
C ASP A 66 6.55 4.92 -15.40
N TRP A 67 6.29 4.72 -16.70
CA TRP A 67 6.00 5.81 -17.63
C TRP A 67 4.54 5.81 -18.06
N SER A 68 3.99 7.02 -18.20
CA SER A 68 2.72 7.27 -18.86
C SER A 68 2.85 8.44 -19.85
N ARG A 69 1.87 8.60 -20.74
CA ARG A 69 1.79 9.75 -21.66
C ARG A 69 1.79 11.12 -20.96
N ARG A 70 1.49 11.18 -19.66
CA ARG A 70 1.40 12.42 -18.87
C ARG A 70 2.62 12.68 -17.99
N GLY A 71 3.54 11.72 -17.86
CA GLY A 71 4.69 11.83 -16.98
C GLY A 71 5.17 10.48 -16.45
N ILE A 72 6.17 10.53 -15.58
CA ILE A 72 6.85 9.37 -14.99
C ILE A 72 6.56 9.34 -13.48
N GLY A 73 6.11 8.19 -12.99
CA GLY A 73 6.15 7.85 -11.57
C GLY A 73 7.38 6.97 -11.28
N TYR A 74 7.80 6.87 -10.03
CA TYR A 74 8.88 5.94 -9.67
C TYR A 74 8.75 5.45 -8.24
N PHE A 75 9.35 4.29 -7.98
CA PHE A 75 9.60 3.77 -6.64
C PHE A 75 11.08 3.86 -6.31
N LEU A 76 11.39 4.33 -5.10
CA LEU A 76 12.72 4.30 -4.51
C LEU A 76 12.73 3.20 -3.45
N LEU A 77 13.61 2.21 -3.62
CA LEU A 77 13.61 0.99 -2.80
C LEU A 77 15.02 0.72 -2.27
N GLN A 78 15.13 0.37 -0.99
CA GLN A 78 16.36 -0.15 -0.39
C GLN A 78 16.09 -1.53 0.19
N GLN A 79 17.07 -2.42 0.09
CA GLN A 79 16.97 -3.73 0.71
C GLN A 79 17.21 -3.56 2.21
N HIS A 80 16.17 -3.81 3.01
CA HIS A 80 16.30 -4.02 4.44
C HIS A 80 16.26 -5.53 4.67
N CYS A 81 17.44 -6.13 4.81
CA CYS A 81 17.61 -7.47 5.35
C CYS A 81 17.50 -7.42 6.87
#